data_AF-A0A966RFB0-F1
#
_entry.id   AF-A0A966RFB0-F1
#
_cell.length_a   1.000
_cell.length_b   1.000
_cell.length_c   1.000
_cell.angle_alpha   90.00
_cell.angle_beta   90.00
_cell.angle_gamma   90.00
#
_symmetry.space_group_name_H-M   'P 1'
#
loop_
_entity.id
_entity.type
_entity.pdbx_description
1 polymer ?
#
loop_
_entity_poly.entity_id
_entity_poly.type
_entity_poly.pdbx_seq_one_letter_code
_entity_poly.pdbx_strand_id
1 'polypeptide(L)'
;LDRLALNPERIKDIAVGARQVAALDDPLGIVLRQRTLSNGLKLTQVTVPFGVIGMVYEARPNVTVDAAVILLMSGNAALLRGSSSAQASNEVLVKVMRGALEAGEISSEVIQLIPSSDRDTTRALLHARGKVDLVIPRGSAELIRMVVDDSTVPTIETGAGVCHVYIDKSADFAKAIPIVINSKTHRPSVCNAAETLLVHKEIAKDFLPLALKELNQAGVILHCDQVSLEVANSLAIPASLATEENWSTEYGVLEMNVAVVSDLESAAAHILKYGTNHTEAIVTESNESAERFIALADCAAVMVNASTRFTDGQEMGFGAEIGISNQKLHARGPMGLEQMTTTSWIVRGDGQIRK
;
A
#
# COMPACT_ATOMS: atom_id res chain seq x y z
N LEU A 1 10.98 -6.54 -19.05
CA LEU A 1 11.27 -8.00 -19.02
C LEU A 1 11.32 -8.54 -17.60
N ASP A 2 12.08 -7.94 -16.68
CA ASP A 2 12.24 -8.48 -15.32
C ASP A 2 10.92 -8.69 -14.57
N ARG A 3 9.99 -7.73 -14.55
CA ARG A 3 8.69 -7.87 -13.85
C ARG A 3 7.75 -8.97 -14.42
N LEU A 4 7.97 -9.39 -15.67
CA LEU A 4 7.12 -10.35 -16.39
C LEU A 4 7.64 -11.79 -16.31
N ALA A 5 8.96 -11.97 -16.18
CA ALA A 5 9.59 -13.28 -16.29
C ALA A 5 9.21 -14.21 -15.14
N LEU A 6 8.87 -15.45 -15.46
CA LEU A 6 8.75 -16.55 -14.50
C LEU A 6 9.93 -17.50 -14.67
N ASN A 7 10.50 -17.94 -13.56
CA ASN A 7 11.56 -18.94 -13.50
C ASN A 7 11.24 -19.94 -12.37
N PRO A 8 11.96 -21.06 -12.24
CA PRO A 8 11.66 -22.07 -11.22
C PRO A 8 11.65 -21.52 -9.78
N GLU A 9 12.53 -20.57 -9.47
CA GLU A 9 12.61 -19.93 -8.16
C GLU A 9 11.35 -19.09 -7.87
N ARG A 10 10.96 -18.20 -8.79
CA ARG A 10 9.74 -17.39 -8.67
C ARG A 10 8.47 -18.24 -8.55
N ILE A 11 8.39 -19.36 -9.28
CA ILE A 11 7.26 -20.29 -9.15
C ILE A 11 7.24 -20.93 -7.75
N LYS A 12 8.41 -21.29 -7.21
CA LYS A 12 8.53 -21.80 -5.85
C LYS A 12 8.09 -20.74 -4.84
N ASP A 13 8.50 -19.49 -5.02
CA ASP A 13 8.13 -18.37 -4.13
C ASP A 13 6.63 -18.10 -4.17
N ILE A 14 6.01 -18.09 -5.36
CA ILE A 14 4.55 -17.99 -5.51
C ILE A 14 3.84 -19.11 -4.74
N ALA A 15 4.33 -20.35 -4.86
CA ALA A 15 3.75 -21.48 -4.15
C ALA A 15 3.98 -21.42 -2.62
N VAL A 16 5.09 -20.83 -2.16
CA VAL A 16 5.32 -20.58 -0.73
C VAL A 16 4.37 -19.51 -0.23
N GLY A 17 4.23 -18.39 -0.95
CA GLY A 17 3.28 -17.32 -0.62
C GLY A 17 1.84 -17.83 -0.52
N ALA A 18 1.40 -18.64 -1.48
CA ALA A 18 0.07 -19.26 -1.43
C ALA A 18 -0.14 -20.13 -0.17
N ARG A 19 0.87 -20.90 0.26
CA ARG A 19 0.80 -21.69 1.51
C ARG A 19 0.82 -20.83 2.76
N GLN A 20 1.54 -19.71 2.74
CA GLN A 20 1.54 -18.76 3.86
C GLN A 20 0.16 -18.14 4.03
N VAL A 21 -0.49 -17.70 2.94
CA VAL A 21 -1.86 -17.17 2.98
C VAL A 21 -2.84 -18.23 3.49
N ALA A 22 -2.71 -19.47 3.03
CA ALA A 22 -3.58 -20.57 3.47
C ALA A 22 -3.41 -20.94 4.95
N ALA A 23 -2.32 -20.51 5.60
CA ALA A 23 -2.06 -20.72 7.02
C ALA A 23 -2.53 -19.56 7.91
N LEU A 24 -3.04 -18.47 7.32
CA LEU A 24 -3.62 -17.35 8.06
C LEU A 24 -4.98 -17.73 8.64
N ASP A 25 -5.37 -17.03 9.71
CA ASP A 25 -6.67 -17.18 10.33
C ASP A 25 -7.81 -16.81 9.37
N ASP A 26 -8.92 -17.54 9.44
CA ASP A 26 -10.11 -17.28 8.64
C ASP A 26 -10.72 -15.92 9.05
N PRO A 27 -10.83 -14.94 8.14
CA PRO A 27 -11.35 -13.61 8.47
C PRO A 27 -12.89 -13.58 8.58
N LEU A 28 -13.59 -14.68 8.31
CA LEU A 28 -15.05 -14.74 8.23
C LEU A 28 -15.73 -15.11 9.55
N GLY A 29 -16.93 -14.55 9.76
CA GLY A 29 -17.74 -14.86 10.95
C GLY A 29 -17.23 -14.23 12.25
N ILE A 30 -16.23 -13.36 12.19
CA ILE A 30 -15.67 -12.66 13.35
C ILE A 30 -16.71 -11.68 13.90
N VAL A 31 -17.05 -11.82 15.18
CA VAL A 31 -17.98 -10.91 15.86
C VAL A 31 -17.27 -9.61 16.21
N LEU A 32 -17.64 -8.52 15.53
CA LEU A 32 -17.05 -7.20 15.76
C LEU A 32 -17.79 -6.42 16.84
N ARG A 33 -19.12 -6.57 16.89
CA ARG A 33 -19.98 -5.85 17.85
C ARG A 33 -21.13 -6.72 18.29
N GLN A 34 -21.46 -6.66 19.57
CA GLN A 34 -22.61 -7.37 20.12
C GLN A 34 -23.27 -6.53 21.20
N ARG A 35 -24.60 -6.38 21.14
CA ARG A 35 -25.39 -5.71 22.19
C ARG A 35 -26.83 -6.16 22.20
N THR A 36 -27.47 -6.02 23.36
CA THR A 36 -28.92 -6.20 23.50
C THR A 36 -29.57 -4.83 23.68
N LEU A 37 -30.60 -4.52 22.89
CA LEU A 37 -31.36 -3.28 23.03
C LEU A 37 -32.31 -3.35 24.23
N SER A 38 -32.80 -2.19 24.68
CA SER A 38 -33.75 -2.09 25.80
C SER A 38 -35.07 -2.85 25.57
N ASN A 39 -35.45 -3.09 24.32
CA ASN A 39 -36.62 -3.88 23.94
C ASN A 39 -36.32 -5.40 23.80
N GLY A 40 -35.10 -5.83 24.15
CA GLY A 40 -34.69 -7.24 24.14
C GLY A 40 -34.11 -7.75 22.81
N LEU A 41 -34.08 -6.94 21.74
CA LEU A 41 -33.43 -7.35 20.48
C LEU A 41 -31.93 -7.57 20.68
N LYS A 42 -31.42 -8.73 20.25
CA LYS A 42 -29.99 -9.08 20.32
C LYS A 42 -29.34 -8.82 18.96
N LEU A 43 -28.42 -7.87 18.93
CA LEU A 43 -27.72 -7.44 17.72
C LEU A 43 -26.30 -8.02 17.74
N THR A 44 -25.88 -8.58 16.61
CA THR A 44 -24.50 -9.05 16.38
C THR A 44 -24.05 -8.56 15.02
N GLN A 45 -22.91 -7.87 14.94
CA GLN A 45 -22.26 -7.53 13.69
C GLN A 45 -21.13 -8.54 13.47
N VAL A 46 -21.15 -9.21 12.31
CA VAL A 46 -20.15 -10.23 11.93
C VAL A 46 -19.46 -9.88 10.61
N THR A 47 -18.22 -10.29 10.42
CA THR A 47 -17.53 -10.22 9.13
C THR A 47 -18.10 -11.22 8.13
N VAL A 48 -18.21 -10.82 6.87
CA VAL A 48 -18.69 -11.62 5.73
C VAL A 48 -17.89 -11.25 4.49
N PRO A 49 -17.78 -12.13 3.46
CA PRO A 49 -17.11 -11.74 2.22
C PRO A 49 -17.84 -10.59 1.53
N PHE A 50 -17.16 -9.88 0.63
CA PHE A 50 -17.81 -8.95 -0.29
C PHE A 50 -18.70 -9.69 -1.29
N GLY A 51 -18.21 -10.78 -1.87
CA GLY A 51 -18.86 -11.50 -2.96
C GLY A 51 -17.89 -11.70 -4.11
N VAL A 52 -17.99 -10.87 -5.16
CA VAL A 52 -17.15 -10.93 -6.36
C VAL A 52 -16.20 -9.72 -6.42
N ILE A 53 -14.90 -9.99 -6.44
CA ILE A 53 -13.87 -8.95 -6.52
C ILE A 53 -13.13 -9.02 -7.85
N GLY A 54 -13.12 -7.90 -8.57
CA GLY A 54 -12.38 -7.69 -9.80
C GLY A 54 -10.97 -7.18 -9.56
N MET A 55 -9.95 -7.88 -10.06
CA MET A 55 -8.56 -7.44 -9.98
C MET A 55 -8.08 -6.98 -11.34
N VAL A 56 -7.68 -5.71 -11.47
CA VAL A 56 -7.09 -5.16 -12.70
C VAL A 56 -5.60 -4.92 -12.46
N TYR A 57 -4.73 -5.63 -13.18
CA TYR A 57 -3.29 -5.56 -12.90
C TYR A 57 -2.41 -5.61 -14.15
N GLU A 58 -1.19 -5.07 -14.01
CA GLU A 58 -0.20 -4.99 -15.10
C GLU A 58 0.68 -6.24 -15.20
N ALA A 59 1.80 -6.15 -15.93
CA ALA A 59 2.69 -7.24 -16.34
C ALA A 59 3.46 -7.92 -15.18
N ARG A 60 2.75 -8.49 -14.21
CA ARG A 60 3.25 -9.23 -13.04
C ARG A 60 2.45 -10.53 -12.84
N PRO A 61 2.84 -11.64 -13.48
CA PRO A 61 2.06 -12.88 -13.42
C PRO A 61 1.86 -13.46 -12.01
N ASN A 62 2.76 -13.17 -11.05
CA ASN A 62 2.59 -13.60 -9.66
C ASN A 62 1.31 -13.04 -9.03
N VAL A 63 0.92 -11.80 -9.39
CA VAL A 63 -0.29 -11.13 -8.87
C VAL A 63 -1.55 -11.94 -9.18
N THR A 64 -1.56 -12.69 -10.29
CA THR A 64 -2.65 -13.60 -10.66
C THR A 64 -2.92 -14.62 -9.55
N VAL A 65 -1.87 -15.18 -8.96
CA VAL A 65 -1.98 -16.19 -7.89
C VAL A 65 -2.19 -15.52 -6.54
N ASP A 66 -1.38 -14.50 -6.22
CA ASP A 66 -1.45 -13.80 -4.92
C ASP A 66 -2.87 -13.26 -4.67
N ALA A 67 -3.45 -12.58 -5.67
CA ALA A 67 -4.80 -12.05 -5.55
C ALA A 67 -5.85 -13.17 -5.49
N ALA A 68 -5.74 -14.22 -6.30
CA ALA A 68 -6.70 -15.32 -6.27
C ALA A 68 -6.72 -16.01 -4.90
N VAL A 69 -5.56 -16.30 -4.32
CA VAL A 69 -5.46 -17.00 -3.03
C VAL A 69 -6.01 -16.13 -1.89
N ILE A 70 -5.66 -14.84 -1.83
CA ILE A 70 -6.20 -13.91 -0.83
C ILE A 70 -7.71 -13.79 -0.93
N LEU A 71 -8.24 -13.64 -2.15
CA LEU A 71 -9.68 -13.51 -2.38
C LEU A 71 -10.43 -14.78 -2.00
N LEU A 72 -9.92 -15.96 -2.34
CA LEU A 72 -10.54 -17.22 -1.94
C LEU A 72 -10.52 -17.43 -0.43
N MET A 73 -9.40 -17.16 0.23
CA MET A 73 -9.27 -17.31 1.69
C MET A 73 -10.15 -16.31 2.45
N SER A 74 -10.52 -15.19 1.83
CA SER A 74 -11.49 -14.23 2.37
C SER A 74 -12.93 -14.50 1.92
N GLY A 75 -13.22 -15.64 1.29
CA GLY A 75 -14.55 -16.06 0.87
C GLY A 75 -15.09 -15.37 -0.39
N ASN A 76 -14.24 -14.71 -1.17
CA ASN A 76 -14.61 -13.97 -2.37
C ASN A 76 -14.29 -14.76 -3.64
N ALA A 77 -15.12 -14.58 -4.68
CA ALA A 77 -14.77 -14.99 -6.03
C ALA A 77 -13.79 -13.97 -6.66
N ALA A 78 -12.77 -14.47 -7.36
CA ALA A 78 -11.73 -13.69 -8.01
C ALA A 78 -11.99 -13.57 -9.52
N LEU A 79 -12.24 -12.34 -9.98
CA LEU A 79 -12.37 -12.00 -11.39
C LEU A 79 -11.12 -11.24 -11.85
N LEU A 80 -10.20 -11.96 -12.49
CA LEU A 80 -8.84 -11.49 -12.76
C LEU A 80 -8.74 -10.89 -14.16
N ARG A 81 -8.21 -9.67 -14.28
CA ARG A 81 -7.92 -9.01 -15.55
C ARG A 81 -6.48 -8.51 -15.57
N GLY A 82 -5.57 -9.35 -16.03
CA GLY A 82 -4.16 -9.00 -16.22
C GLY A 82 -3.87 -8.24 -17.51
N SER A 83 -2.61 -7.81 -17.67
CA SER A 83 -2.09 -7.23 -18.93
C SER A 83 -2.03 -8.28 -20.05
N SER A 84 -2.28 -7.84 -21.29
CA SER A 84 -2.10 -8.67 -22.49
C SER A 84 -0.68 -9.23 -22.64
N SER A 85 0.32 -8.49 -22.15
CA SER A 85 1.72 -8.93 -22.15
C SER A 85 1.97 -10.17 -21.28
N ALA A 86 1.11 -10.46 -20.31
CA ALA A 86 1.19 -11.60 -19.41
C ALA A 86 0.14 -12.68 -19.68
N GLN A 87 -0.66 -12.54 -20.74
CA GLN A 87 -1.85 -13.36 -21.00
C GLN A 87 -1.57 -14.87 -20.92
N ALA A 88 -0.60 -15.37 -21.69
CA ALA A 88 -0.28 -16.80 -21.73
C ALA A 88 0.18 -17.34 -20.36
N SER A 89 0.90 -16.54 -19.57
CA SER A 89 1.30 -16.94 -18.22
C SER A 89 0.09 -16.98 -17.29
N ASN A 90 -0.77 -15.97 -17.34
CA ASN A 90 -1.97 -15.88 -16.51
C ASN A 90 -2.95 -17.03 -16.81
N GLU A 91 -3.14 -17.38 -18.09
CA GLU A 91 -3.98 -18.52 -18.50
C GLU A 91 -3.50 -19.84 -17.89
N VAL A 92 -2.19 -20.10 -17.93
CA VAL A 92 -1.61 -21.30 -17.32
C VAL A 92 -1.77 -21.30 -15.80
N LEU A 93 -1.49 -20.18 -15.13
CA LEU A 93 -1.63 -20.06 -13.68
C LEU A 93 -3.08 -20.27 -13.23
N VAL A 94 -4.04 -19.65 -13.91
CA VAL A 94 -5.47 -19.82 -13.64
C VAL A 94 -5.92 -21.25 -13.90
N LYS A 95 -5.45 -21.88 -14.99
CA LYS A 95 -5.73 -23.30 -15.26
C LYS A 95 -5.25 -24.20 -14.13
N VAL A 96 -4.04 -23.99 -13.61
CA VAL A 96 -3.49 -24.77 -12.49
C VAL A 96 -4.31 -24.56 -11.22
N MET A 97 -4.63 -23.31 -10.86
CA MET A 97 -5.45 -23.02 -9.68
C MET A 97 -6.85 -23.64 -9.77
N ARG A 98 -7.51 -23.52 -10.94
CA ARG A 98 -8.82 -24.13 -11.18
C ARG A 98 -8.77 -25.65 -11.09
N GLY A 99 -7.75 -26.28 -11.67
CA GLY A 99 -7.56 -27.73 -11.56
C GLY A 99 -7.30 -28.21 -10.12
N ALA A 100 -6.70 -27.38 -9.27
CA ALA A 100 -6.56 -27.70 -7.84
C ALA A 100 -7.91 -27.63 -7.10
N LEU A 101 -8.81 -26.72 -7.47
CA LEU A 101 -10.14 -26.61 -6.87
C LEU A 101 -11.06 -27.79 -7.25
N GLU A 102 -10.86 -28.42 -8.41
CA GLU A 102 -11.61 -29.62 -8.83
C GLU A 102 -11.44 -30.81 -7.87
N ALA A 103 -10.39 -30.82 -7.04
CA ALA A 103 -10.17 -31.83 -6.01
C ALA A 103 -10.97 -31.58 -4.70
N GLY A 104 -11.62 -30.41 -4.57
CA GLY A 104 -12.37 -30.01 -3.39
C GLY A 104 -13.85 -29.72 -3.67
N GLU A 105 -14.53 -29.09 -2.71
CA GLU A 105 -15.96 -28.76 -2.79
C GLU A 105 -16.23 -27.36 -3.40
N ILE A 106 -15.18 -26.55 -3.53
CA ILE A 106 -15.27 -25.20 -4.08
C ILE A 106 -15.30 -25.29 -5.61
N SER A 107 -16.37 -24.78 -6.22
CA SER A 107 -16.49 -24.70 -7.68
C SER A 107 -15.30 -23.96 -8.28
N SER A 108 -14.67 -24.50 -9.33
CA SER A 108 -13.58 -23.82 -10.04
C SER A 108 -13.99 -22.46 -10.65
N GLU A 109 -15.28 -22.19 -10.80
CA GLU A 109 -15.81 -20.92 -11.33
C GLU A 109 -15.62 -19.72 -10.41
N VAL A 110 -15.17 -19.92 -9.17
CA VAL A 110 -14.79 -18.83 -8.27
C VAL A 110 -13.50 -18.12 -8.70
N ILE A 111 -12.71 -18.71 -9.61
CA ILE A 111 -11.58 -18.03 -10.25
C ILE A 111 -11.87 -17.94 -11.75
N GLN A 112 -11.92 -16.71 -12.27
CA GLN A 112 -12.09 -16.44 -13.69
C GLN A 112 -11.04 -15.46 -14.20
N LEU A 113 -10.59 -15.68 -15.44
CA LEU A 113 -9.68 -14.79 -16.14
C LEU A 113 -10.45 -14.08 -17.26
N ILE A 114 -10.53 -12.76 -17.18
CA ILE A 114 -11.11 -11.93 -18.24
C ILE A 114 -10.10 -11.83 -19.40
N PRO A 115 -10.54 -11.99 -20.66
CA PRO A 115 -9.69 -11.79 -21.83
C PRO A 115 -9.02 -10.41 -21.84
N SER A 116 -7.70 -10.39 -22.02
CA SER A 116 -6.89 -9.18 -22.05
C SER A 116 -6.65 -8.61 -23.46
N SER A 117 -7.25 -9.22 -24.48
CA SER A 117 -7.07 -8.84 -25.89
C SER A 117 -7.58 -7.43 -26.22
N ASP A 118 -8.48 -6.89 -25.40
CA ASP A 118 -9.09 -5.58 -25.58
C ASP A 118 -9.11 -4.78 -24.26
N ARG A 119 -9.04 -3.46 -24.35
CA ARG A 119 -9.30 -2.53 -23.24
C ARG A 119 -10.79 -2.48 -22.89
N ASP A 120 -11.68 -2.80 -23.82
CA ASP A 120 -13.13 -2.82 -23.58
C ASP A 120 -13.54 -3.82 -22.49
N THR A 121 -12.78 -4.90 -22.31
CA THR A 121 -13.04 -5.86 -21.23
C THR A 121 -12.76 -5.27 -19.85
N THR A 122 -11.77 -4.38 -19.72
CA THR A 122 -11.54 -3.61 -18.49
C THR A 122 -12.75 -2.73 -18.22
N ARG A 123 -13.20 -1.95 -19.20
CA ARG A 123 -14.37 -1.08 -19.05
C ARG A 123 -15.60 -1.89 -18.65
N ALA A 124 -15.87 -3.01 -19.32
CA ALA A 124 -16.99 -3.89 -18.96
C ALA A 124 -16.93 -4.34 -17.49
N LEU A 125 -15.74 -4.69 -16.97
CA LEU A 125 -15.54 -5.02 -15.55
C LEU A 125 -15.82 -3.81 -14.64
N LEU A 126 -15.25 -2.64 -14.96
CA LEU A 126 -15.40 -1.41 -14.17
C LEU A 126 -16.85 -0.93 -14.09
N HIS A 127 -17.68 -1.31 -15.05
CA HIS A 127 -19.09 -0.94 -15.14
C HIS A 127 -20.06 -2.06 -14.73
N ALA A 128 -19.57 -3.20 -14.24
CA ALA A 128 -20.37 -4.37 -13.87
C ALA A 128 -21.05 -4.27 -12.48
N ARG A 129 -21.50 -3.07 -12.08
CA ARG A 129 -22.18 -2.86 -10.80
C ARG A 129 -23.41 -3.78 -10.68
N GLY A 130 -23.55 -4.44 -9.53
CA GLY A 130 -24.60 -5.43 -9.27
C GLY A 130 -24.24 -6.86 -9.71
N LYS A 131 -23.05 -7.06 -10.30
CA LYS A 131 -22.44 -8.37 -10.56
C LYS A 131 -21.05 -8.49 -9.94
N VAL A 132 -20.35 -7.38 -9.82
CA VAL A 132 -19.05 -7.24 -9.15
C VAL A 132 -19.23 -6.25 -8.01
N ASP A 133 -18.78 -6.65 -6.82
CA ASP A 133 -18.97 -5.91 -5.58
C ASP A 133 -17.84 -4.91 -5.32
N LEU A 134 -16.64 -5.22 -5.81
CA LEU A 134 -15.44 -4.41 -5.64
C LEU A 134 -14.46 -4.59 -6.80
N VAL A 135 -13.77 -3.51 -7.19
CA VAL A 135 -12.60 -3.58 -8.09
C VAL A 135 -11.36 -3.01 -7.40
N ILE A 136 -10.21 -3.69 -7.59
CA ILE A 136 -8.91 -3.24 -7.07
C ILE A 136 -7.90 -3.15 -8.23
N PRO A 137 -7.40 -1.96 -8.55
CA PRO A 137 -6.29 -1.79 -9.48
C PRO A 137 -4.94 -2.06 -8.81
N ARG A 138 -4.01 -2.69 -9.54
CA ARG A 138 -2.62 -2.91 -9.13
C ARG A 138 -1.67 -2.68 -10.31
N GLY A 139 -1.01 -1.52 -10.34
CA GLY A 139 -0.10 -1.20 -11.43
C GLY A 139 0.42 0.23 -11.37
N SER A 140 0.65 0.83 -12.53
CA SER A 140 1.04 2.23 -12.65
C SER A 140 -0.01 3.19 -12.10
N ALA A 141 0.42 4.41 -11.75
CA ALA A 141 -0.48 5.48 -11.35
C ALA A 141 -1.53 5.80 -12.43
N GLU A 142 -1.19 5.65 -13.72
CA GLU A 142 -2.14 5.83 -14.83
C GLU A 142 -3.24 4.76 -14.81
N LEU A 143 -2.89 3.49 -14.60
CA LEU A 143 -3.88 2.41 -14.48
C LEU A 143 -4.81 2.64 -13.29
N ILE A 144 -4.23 2.98 -12.13
CA ILE A 144 -5.00 3.22 -10.91
C ILE A 144 -5.98 4.36 -11.11
N ARG A 145 -5.53 5.51 -11.62
CA ARG A 145 -6.40 6.67 -11.93
C ARG A 145 -7.51 6.29 -12.90
N MET A 146 -7.19 5.59 -13.98
CA MET A 146 -8.20 5.16 -14.95
C MET A 146 -9.29 4.29 -14.30
N VAL A 147 -8.91 3.36 -13.43
CA VAL A 147 -9.88 2.52 -12.70
C VAL A 147 -10.72 3.35 -11.73
N VAL A 148 -10.09 4.24 -10.97
CA VAL A 148 -10.78 5.10 -9.99
C VAL A 148 -11.76 6.06 -10.66
N ASP A 149 -11.35 6.69 -11.77
CA ASP A 149 -12.14 7.71 -12.45
C ASP A 149 -13.28 7.12 -13.32
N ASP A 150 -13.08 5.94 -13.92
CA ASP A 150 -14.06 5.34 -14.86
C ASP A 150 -15.02 4.36 -14.19
N SER A 151 -14.70 3.81 -13.00
CA SER A 151 -15.48 2.71 -12.43
C SER A 151 -16.79 3.16 -11.78
N THR A 152 -17.86 2.43 -12.11
CA THR A 152 -19.10 2.48 -11.33
C THR A 152 -19.15 1.39 -10.27
N VAL A 153 -18.40 0.29 -10.39
CA VAL A 153 -18.19 -0.63 -9.28
C VAL A 153 -17.41 0.10 -8.16
N PRO A 154 -17.71 -0.10 -6.87
CA PRO A 154 -16.88 0.44 -5.80
C PRO A 154 -15.41 0.02 -5.97
N THR A 155 -14.48 0.91 -5.66
CA THR A 155 -13.05 0.65 -5.79
C THR A 155 -12.33 0.81 -4.45
N ILE A 156 -11.28 0.01 -4.27
CA ILE A 156 -10.22 0.33 -3.30
C ILE A 156 -8.95 0.60 -4.10
N GLU A 157 -8.49 1.84 -4.07
CA GLU A 157 -7.28 2.24 -4.76
C GLU A 157 -6.03 1.81 -3.99
N THR A 158 -5.00 1.39 -4.71
CA THR A 158 -3.65 1.32 -4.17
C THR A 158 -2.92 2.59 -4.54
N GLY A 159 -2.50 3.37 -3.54
CA GLY A 159 -2.03 4.73 -3.74
C GLY A 159 -0.64 4.86 -4.35
N ALA A 160 -0.38 6.03 -4.93
CA ALA A 160 0.98 6.53 -5.17
C ALA A 160 1.72 6.76 -3.84
N GLY A 161 3.05 6.87 -3.93
CA GLY A 161 3.96 6.71 -2.80
C GLY A 161 4.93 7.86 -2.54
N VAL A 162 4.49 9.12 -2.48
CA VAL A 162 5.37 10.24 -2.07
C VAL A 162 5.48 10.27 -0.55
N CYS A 163 6.38 9.45 -0.03
CA CYS A 163 6.62 9.26 1.40
C CYS A 163 7.72 10.18 1.92
N HIS A 164 7.59 10.66 3.16
CA HIS A 164 8.57 11.54 3.79
C HIS A 164 9.25 10.88 5.00
N VAL A 165 10.50 11.28 5.25
CA VAL A 165 11.17 11.08 6.53
C VAL A 165 11.52 12.44 7.10
N TYR A 166 10.95 12.78 8.25
CA TYR A 166 11.22 14.00 8.99
C TYR A 166 12.19 13.74 10.15
N ILE A 167 13.28 14.49 10.20
CA ILE A 167 14.28 14.44 11.27
C ILE A 167 14.05 15.64 12.19
N ASP A 168 13.47 15.35 13.35
CA ASP A 168 13.16 16.33 14.39
C ASP A 168 14.43 16.85 15.08
N LYS A 169 14.35 18.03 15.71
CA LYS A 169 15.48 18.65 16.43
C LYS A 169 16.08 17.78 17.54
N SER A 170 15.31 16.84 18.10
CA SER A 170 15.77 15.94 19.16
C SER A 170 16.23 14.57 18.65
N ALA A 171 16.29 14.36 17.34
CA ALA A 171 16.63 13.06 16.76
C ALA A 171 18.03 12.58 17.15
N ASP A 172 18.14 11.30 17.49
CA ASP A 172 19.43 10.60 17.55
C ASP A 172 19.95 10.34 16.13
N PHE A 173 21.06 11.00 15.76
CA PHE A 173 21.63 10.88 14.41
C PHE A 173 22.08 9.45 14.08
N ALA A 174 22.49 8.67 15.09
CA ALA A 174 22.89 7.28 14.90
C ALA A 174 21.72 6.38 14.49
N LYS A 175 20.49 6.73 14.90
CA LYS A 175 19.25 6.07 14.45
C LYS A 175 18.76 6.65 13.13
N ALA A 176 18.79 7.98 13.01
CA ALA A 176 18.25 8.71 11.87
C ALA A 176 18.89 8.31 10.54
N ILE A 177 20.23 8.23 10.48
CA ILE A 177 20.95 7.94 9.23
C ILE A 177 20.56 6.55 8.66
N PRO A 178 20.65 5.43 9.42
CA PRO A 178 20.19 4.14 8.91
C PRO A 178 18.71 4.11 8.50
N ILE A 179 17.83 4.82 9.20
CA ILE A 179 16.40 4.90 8.86
C ILE A 179 16.21 5.58 7.50
N VAL A 180 16.85 6.74 7.28
CA VAL A 180 16.77 7.47 6.00
C VAL A 180 17.31 6.62 4.85
N ILE A 181 18.49 6.03 5.04
CA ILE A 181 19.12 5.18 4.03
C ILE A 181 18.26 3.98 3.71
N ASN A 182 17.77 3.24 4.72
CA ASN A 182 16.91 2.09 4.49
C ASN A 182 15.60 2.49 3.79
N SER A 183 15.00 3.61 4.18
CA SER A 183 13.75 4.12 3.60
C SER A 183 13.90 4.41 2.10
N LYS A 184 15.07 4.86 1.64
CA LYS A 184 15.30 5.16 0.21
C LYS A 184 15.90 4.00 -0.58
N THR A 185 16.95 3.36 -0.06
CA THR A 185 17.86 2.53 -0.88
C THR A 185 17.53 1.05 -0.84
N HIS A 186 16.76 0.58 0.15
CA HIS A 186 16.43 -0.85 0.29
C HIS A 186 15.69 -1.39 -0.95
N ARG A 187 14.66 -0.67 -1.41
CA ARG A 187 13.91 -1.01 -2.63
C ARG A 187 13.29 0.27 -3.21
N PRO A 188 14.01 1.03 -4.05
CA PRO A 188 13.55 2.34 -4.50
C PRO A 188 12.28 2.30 -5.36
N SER A 189 11.93 1.15 -5.93
CA SER A 189 10.83 0.99 -6.91
C SER A 189 9.47 0.61 -6.30
N VAL A 190 9.34 0.64 -4.97
CA VAL A 190 8.06 0.41 -4.27
C VAL A 190 7.53 1.71 -3.68
N CYS A 191 6.20 1.80 -3.56
CA CYS A 191 5.46 3.00 -3.16
C CYS A 191 5.66 3.43 -1.70
N ASN A 192 6.38 2.67 -0.88
CA ASN A 192 6.72 3.05 0.49
C ASN A 192 8.19 3.47 0.64
N ALA A 193 8.92 3.61 -0.47
CA ALA A 193 10.25 4.22 -0.44
C ALA A 193 10.12 5.71 -0.12
N ALA A 194 11.01 6.26 0.70
CA ALA A 194 11.00 7.68 0.99
C ALA A 194 11.43 8.50 -0.24
N GLU A 195 10.64 9.49 -0.62
CA GLU A 195 10.93 10.38 -1.75
C GLU A 195 11.44 11.75 -1.29
N THR A 196 11.16 12.13 -0.04
CA THR A 196 11.58 13.43 0.52
C THR A 196 12.13 13.27 1.94
N LEU A 197 13.29 13.89 2.19
CA LEU A 197 13.90 14.05 3.51
C LEU A 197 13.66 15.48 4.00
N LEU A 198 12.99 15.61 5.15
CA LEU A 198 12.77 16.90 5.82
C LEU A 198 13.65 16.96 7.06
N VAL A 199 14.40 18.04 7.25
CA VAL A 199 15.32 18.21 8.38
C VAL A 199 14.99 19.47 9.17
N HIS A 200 14.85 19.35 10.49
CA HIS A 200 14.61 20.49 11.35
C HIS A 200 15.81 21.47 11.32
N LYS A 201 15.54 22.78 11.14
CA LYS A 201 16.57 23.83 10.99
C LYS A 201 17.67 23.83 12.06
N GLU A 202 17.30 23.58 13.32
CA GLU A 202 18.22 23.60 14.47
C GLU A 202 19.34 22.56 14.38
N ILE A 203 19.07 21.42 13.73
CA ILE A 203 20.06 20.34 13.56
C ILE A 203 20.64 20.29 12.14
N ALA A 204 20.11 21.09 11.21
CA ALA A 204 20.45 21.01 9.79
C ALA A 204 21.96 21.15 9.53
N LYS A 205 22.64 22.05 10.27
CA LYS A 205 24.09 22.27 10.13
C LYS A 205 24.92 21.02 10.44
N ASP A 206 24.49 20.22 11.42
CA ASP A 206 25.25 19.07 11.90
C ASP A 206 24.78 17.77 11.23
N PHE A 207 23.49 17.66 10.92
CA PHE A 207 22.88 16.47 10.32
C PHE A 207 23.03 16.39 8.80
N LEU A 208 22.80 17.49 8.06
CA LEU A 208 22.82 17.47 6.60
C LEU A 208 24.15 16.99 6.02
N PRO A 209 25.34 17.41 6.52
CA PRO A 209 26.60 16.91 5.99
C PRO A 209 26.74 15.38 6.06
N LEU A 210 26.21 14.78 7.14
CA LEU A 210 26.22 13.33 7.32
C LEU A 210 25.23 12.66 6.36
N ALA A 211 23.98 13.12 6.35
CA ALA A 211 22.92 12.53 5.53
C ALA A 211 23.22 12.62 4.02
N LEU A 212 23.63 13.79 3.53
CA LEU A 212 23.92 13.98 2.10
C LEU A 212 25.11 13.13 1.64
N LYS A 213 26.14 12.97 2.49
CA LYS A 213 27.29 12.12 2.18
C LYS A 213 26.88 10.66 2.04
N GLU A 214 26.12 10.13 2.99
CA GLU A 214 25.66 8.74 2.98
C GLU A 214 24.72 8.47 1.80
N LEU A 215 23.78 9.38 1.53
CA LEU A 215 22.86 9.28 0.38
C LEU A 215 23.62 9.28 -0.96
N ASN A 216 24.57 10.21 -1.13
CA ASN A 216 25.39 10.28 -2.33
C ASN A 216 26.29 9.03 -2.49
N GLN A 217 26.87 8.52 -1.40
CA GLN A 217 27.64 7.27 -1.43
C GLN A 217 26.80 6.06 -1.81
N ALA A 218 25.52 6.06 -1.44
CA ALA A 218 24.55 5.06 -1.87
C ALA A 218 24.04 5.26 -3.31
N GLY A 219 24.52 6.29 -4.03
CA GLY A 219 24.16 6.57 -5.42
C GLY A 219 22.83 7.30 -5.59
N VAL A 220 22.32 7.95 -4.54
CA VAL A 220 21.08 8.74 -4.60
C VAL A 220 21.36 10.10 -5.25
N ILE A 221 20.62 10.44 -6.29
CA ILE A 221 20.61 11.79 -6.89
C ILE A 221 19.76 12.71 -6.02
N LEU A 222 20.30 13.88 -5.70
CA LEU A 222 19.71 14.77 -4.71
C LEU A 222 19.11 16.03 -5.35
N HIS A 223 17.86 16.31 -4.99
CA HIS A 223 17.15 17.54 -5.31
C HIS A 223 16.93 18.32 -4.01
N CYS A 224 17.66 19.41 -3.83
CA CYS A 224 17.76 20.11 -2.57
C CYS A 224 17.00 21.43 -2.58
N ASP A 225 16.46 21.84 -1.44
CA ASP A 225 16.18 23.25 -1.20
C ASP A 225 17.47 24.08 -1.20
N GLN A 226 17.35 25.41 -1.12
CA GLN A 226 18.50 26.31 -1.19
C GLN A 226 19.54 26.03 -0.08
N VAL A 227 19.07 25.79 1.15
CA VAL A 227 19.96 25.55 2.30
C VAL A 227 20.71 24.23 2.15
N SER A 228 20.02 23.16 1.77
CA SER A 228 20.63 21.84 1.59
C SER A 228 21.56 21.81 0.38
N LEU A 229 21.27 22.60 -0.67
CA LEU A 229 22.13 22.75 -1.85
C LEU A 229 23.45 23.45 -1.50
N GLU A 230 23.41 24.49 -0.66
CA GLU A 230 24.62 25.16 -0.17
C GLU A 230 25.52 24.20 0.62
N VAL A 231 24.93 23.35 1.48
CA VAL A 231 25.67 22.31 2.19
C VAL A 231 26.26 21.29 1.22
N ALA A 232 25.48 20.79 0.25
CA ALA A 232 25.97 19.85 -0.76
C ALA A 232 27.17 20.41 -1.55
N ASN A 233 27.07 21.67 -1.99
CA ASN A 233 28.14 22.37 -2.71
C ASN A 233 29.42 22.51 -1.87
N SER A 234 29.28 22.82 -0.58
CA SER A 234 30.44 22.92 0.33
C SER A 234 31.19 21.59 0.52
N LEU A 235 30.50 20.47 0.29
CA LEU A 235 31.04 19.11 0.39
C LEU A 235 31.41 18.51 -0.98
N ALA A 236 31.27 19.28 -2.07
CA ALA A 236 31.42 18.81 -3.44
C ALA A 236 30.53 17.60 -3.79
N ILE A 237 29.33 17.54 -3.20
CA ILE A 237 28.31 16.52 -3.49
C ILE A 237 27.44 17.03 -4.65
N PRO A 238 27.30 16.26 -5.76
CA PRO A 238 26.39 16.63 -6.84
C PRO A 238 24.94 16.68 -6.36
N ALA A 239 24.31 17.84 -6.50
CA ALA A 239 22.90 18.05 -6.20
C ALA A 239 22.34 19.13 -7.13
N SER A 240 21.02 19.16 -7.28
CA SER A 240 20.31 20.19 -8.04
C SER A 240 19.32 20.91 -7.14
N LEU A 241 18.89 22.11 -7.55
CA LEU A 241 17.80 22.80 -6.84
C LEU A 241 16.47 22.07 -7.13
N ALA A 242 15.75 21.71 -6.09
CA ALA A 242 14.41 21.14 -6.19
C ALA A 242 13.42 22.17 -6.74
N THR A 243 12.63 21.76 -7.72
CA THR A 243 11.50 22.50 -8.28
C THR A 243 10.22 22.18 -7.52
N GLU A 244 9.14 22.95 -7.76
CA GLU A 244 7.84 22.67 -7.14
C GLU A 244 7.29 21.28 -7.51
N GLU A 245 7.56 20.80 -8.73
CA GLU A 245 7.14 19.47 -9.20
C GLU A 245 7.86 18.34 -8.49
N ASN A 246 9.14 18.55 -8.13
CA ASN A 246 9.93 17.54 -7.44
C ASN A 246 9.31 17.11 -6.11
N TRP A 247 8.77 18.04 -5.33
CA TRP A 247 8.18 17.74 -4.02
C TRP A 247 7.00 16.75 -4.09
N SER A 248 6.27 16.72 -5.20
CA SER A 248 5.14 15.79 -5.44
C SER A 248 5.52 14.59 -6.31
N THR A 249 6.80 14.38 -6.62
CA THR A 249 7.24 13.32 -7.54
C THR A 249 7.52 12.02 -6.79
N GLU A 250 6.85 10.93 -7.20
CA GLU A 250 7.26 9.57 -6.85
C GLU A 250 8.28 9.10 -7.89
N TYR A 251 9.56 9.05 -7.51
CA TYR A 251 10.65 8.75 -8.43
C TYR A 251 10.71 7.26 -8.77
N GLY A 252 10.51 6.39 -7.78
CA GLY A 252 10.63 4.94 -7.98
C GLY A 252 12.06 4.45 -8.29
N VAL A 253 13.05 5.31 -8.13
CA VAL A 253 14.48 5.11 -8.40
C VAL A 253 15.34 5.79 -7.32
N LEU A 254 16.68 5.71 -7.41
CA LEU A 254 17.61 6.34 -6.46
C LEU A 254 17.70 7.87 -6.68
N GLU A 255 16.58 8.56 -6.50
CA GLU A 255 16.47 10.02 -6.48
C GLU A 255 15.70 10.43 -5.22
N MET A 256 16.05 11.55 -4.59
CA MET A 256 15.40 11.99 -3.35
C MET A 256 15.45 13.51 -3.20
N ASN A 257 14.36 14.08 -2.71
CA ASN A 257 14.30 15.47 -2.31
C ASN A 257 14.87 15.69 -0.91
N VAL A 258 15.49 16.84 -0.65
CA VAL A 258 15.98 17.22 0.68
C VAL A 258 15.61 18.68 0.97
N ALA A 259 14.92 18.92 2.09
CA ALA A 259 14.56 20.26 2.52
C ALA A 259 14.79 20.49 4.01
N VAL A 260 15.09 21.75 4.35
CA VAL A 260 15.11 22.22 5.74
C VAL A 260 13.77 22.86 6.08
N VAL A 261 13.19 22.46 7.21
CA VAL A 261 11.93 23.01 7.74
C VAL A 261 12.14 23.65 9.10
N SER A 262 11.32 24.65 9.45
CA SER A 262 11.55 25.44 10.66
C SER A 262 11.20 24.71 11.96
N ASP A 263 10.26 23.77 11.89
CA ASP A 263 9.62 23.10 13.01
C ASP A 263 8.78 21.90 12.49
N LEU A 264 8.19 21.17 13.42
CA LEU A 264 7.35 20.01 13.15
C LEU A 264 6.09 20.40 12.37
N GLU A 265 5.45 21.52 12.72
CA GLU A 265 4.27 22.03 12.05
C GLU A 265 4.53 22.31 10.57
N SER A 266 5.70 22.86 10.24
CA SER A 266 6.12 23.10 8.85
C SER A 266 6.42 21.78 8.12
N ALA A 267 6.97 20.77 8.81
CA ALA A 267 7.13 19.44 8.25
C ALA A 267 5.77 18.81 7.91
N ALA A 268 4.82 18.87 8.85
CA ALA A 268 3.46 18.36 8.65
C ALA A 268 2.73 19.12 7.52
N ALA A 269 2.90 20.44 7.43
CA ALA A 269 2.33 21.24 6.35
C ALA A 269 2.92 20.87 4.98
N HIS A 270 4.23 20.59 4.91
CA HIS A 270 4.87 20.09 3.69
C HIS A 270 4.31 18.73 3.28
N ILE A 271 4.24 17.78 4.22
CA ILE A 271 3.68 16.44 4.00
C ILE A 271 2.24 16.54 3.52
N LEU A 272 1.40 17.35 4.16
CA LEU A 272 0.01 17.53 3.75
C LEU A 272 -0.14 18.10 2.33
N LYS A 273 0.80 18.98 1.92
CA LYS A 273 0.75 19.62 0.60
C LYS A 273 1.22 18.69 -0.52
N TYR A 274 2.28 17.92 -0.29
CA TYR A 274 3.01 17.21 -1.35
C TYR A 274 2.93 15.68 -1.25
N GLY A 275 2.68 15.15 -0.05
CA GLY A 275 2.56 13.72 0.17
C GLY A 275 1.29 13.11 -0.42
N THR A 276 1.33 11.81 -0.61
CA THR A 276 0.21 11.02 -1.14
C THR A 276 -0.55 10.27 -0.03
N ASN A 277 -0.36 10.64 1.24
CA ASN A 277 -0.99 10.02 2.39
C ASN A 277 -0.69 8.52 2.51
N HIS A 278 0.48 8.07 2.03
CA HIS A 278 0.88 6.67 2.07
C HIS A 278 1.59 6.34 3.39
N THR A 279 2.90 6.61 3.48
CA THR A 279 3.69 6.38 4.69
C THR A 279 4.48 7.63 5.04
N GLU A 280 4.42 8.07 6.28
CA GLU A 280 5.18 9.24 6.74
C GLU A 280 5.94 8.89 8.02
N ALA A 281 7.21 9.25 8.10
CA ALA A 281 8.07 8.92 9.23
C ALA A 281 8.58 10.17 9.95
N ILE A 282 8.66 10.09 11.28
CA ILE A 282 9.41 11.01 12.13
C ILE A 282 10.52 10.26 12.86
N VAL A 283 11.71 10.85 12.93
CA VAL A 283 12.79 10.41 13.83
C VAL A 283 12.98 11.47 14.91
N THR A 284 12.80 11.10 16.18
CA THR A 284 12.79 12.00 17.33
C THR A 284 13.03 11.24 18.64
N GLU A 285 13.71 11.84 19.61
CA GLU A 285 13.77 11.34 21.00
C GLU A 285 12.73 12.02 21.91
N SER A 286 11.94 12.94 21.36
CA SER A 286 10.86 13.64 22.07
C SER A 286 9.53 12.92 21.90
N ASN A 287 9.01 12.36 22.99
CA ASN A 287 7.67 11.78 23.00
C ASN A 287 6.59 12.81 22.61
N GLU A 288 6.76 14.07 23.01
CA GLU A 288 5.83 15.14 22.64
C GLU A 288 5.82 15.37 21.12
N SER A 289 6.99 15.39 20.47
CA SER A 289 7.10 15.53 19.02
C SER A 289 6.50 14.31 18.30
N ALA A 290 6.75 13.10 18.80
CA ALA A 290 6.18 11.88 18.23
C ALA A 290 4.64 11.89 18.26
N GLU A 291 4.03 12.14 19.43
CA GLU A 291 2.58 12.20 19.58
C GLU A 291 1.98 13.34 18.75
N ARG A 292 2.67 14.49 18.69
CA ARG A 292 2.23 15.62 17.87
C ARG A 292 2.24 15.28 16.38
N PHE A 293 3.28 14.61 15.88
CA PHE A 293 3.37 14.17 14.50
C PHE A 293 2.29 13.15 14.15
N ILE A 294 2.06 12.15 15.01
CA ILE A 294 0.97 11.17 14.87
C ILE A 294 -0.38 11.87 14.76
N ALA A 295 -0.64 12.86 15.62
CA ALA A 295 -1.91 13.59 15.63
C ALA A 295 -2.13 14.47 14.38
N LEU A 296 -1.06 14.89 13.70
CA LEU A 296 -1.12 15.71 12.49
C LEU A 296 -1.11 14.89 11.21
N ALA A 297 -0.63 13.65 11.25
CA ALA A 297 -0.49 12.81 10.08
C ALA A 297 -1.83 12.18 9.68
N ASP A 298 -2.26 12.46 8.45
CA ASP A 298 -3.44 11.86 7.83
C ASP A 298 -3.01 10.94 6.68
N CYS A 299 -2.26 9.90 7.00
CA CYS A 299 -1.72 8.92 6.05
C CYS A 299 -2.12 7.48 6.42
N ALA A 300 -1.72 6.52 5.59
CA ALA A 300 -2.03 5.11 5.81
C ALA A 300 -1.19 4.49 6.94
N ALA A 301 0.06 4.94 7.10
CA ALA A 301 0.94 4.51 8.18
C ALA A 301 1.85 5.65 8.63
N VAL A 302 1.91 5.85 9.95
CA VAL A 302 2.84 6.79 10.60
C VAL A 302 3.95 5.99 11.27
N MET A 303 5.20 6.29 10.93
CA MET A 303 6.37 5.66 11.53
C MET A 303 7.02 6.61 12.54
N VAL A 304 7.32 6.10 13.74
CA VAL A 304 8.13 6.81 14.73
C VAL A 304 9.41 6.02 14.94
N ASN A 305 10.56 6.64 14.64
CA ASN A 305 11.87 6.02 14.73
C ASN A 305 11.98 4.69 13.96
N ALA A 306 11.28 4.59 12.83
CA ALA A 306 11.27 3.41 11.97
C ALA A 306 11.26 3.81 10.50
N SER A 307 11.75 2.91 9.64
CA SER A 307 11.78 3.08 8.18
C SER A 307 10.38 3.07 7.58
N THR A 308 10.16 3.88 6.54
CA THR A 308 8.91 3.85 5.76
C THR A 308 8.68 2.50 5.08
N ARG A 309 9.74 1.69 4.91
CA ARG A 309 9.70 0.37 4.28
C ARG A 309 8.88 -0.67 5.04
N PHE A 310 8.57 -0.41 6.32
CA PHE A 310 7.75 -1.30 7.12
C PHE A 310 6.25 -1.26 6.79
N THR A 311 5.77 -0.31 5.97
CA THR A 311 4.39 -0.37 5.45
C THR A 311 4.30 -1.46 4.40
N ASP A 312 4.18 -2.70 4.85
CA ASP A 312 4.14 -3.91 4.05
C ASP A 312 3.36 -4.97 4.84
N GLY A 313 2.46 -5.70 4.18
CA GLY A 313 1.61 -6.67 4.85
C GLY A 313 2.38 -7.78 5.58
N GLN A 314 3.52 -8.24 5.07
CA GLN A 314 4.31 -9.26 5.76
C GLN A 314 5.00 -8.68 6.99
N GLU A 315 5.61 -7.52 6.85
CA GLU A 315 6.33 -6.85 7.95
C GLU A 315 5.38 -6.41 9.07
N MET A 316 4.14 -6.04 8.74
CA MET A 316 3.11 -5.65 9.72
C MET A 316 2.29 -6.84 10.26
N GLY A 317 2.64 -8.09 9.92
CA GLY A 317 2.01 -9.28 10.48
C GLY A 317 0.66 -9.65 9.85
N PHE A 318 0.28 -9.04 8.73
CA PHE A 318 -0.88 -9.45 7.92
C PHE A 318 -0.58 -10.72 7.11
N GLY A 319 0.70 -11.09 6.98
CA GLY A 319 1.20 -12.30 6.31
C GLY A 319 1.14 -12.26 4.78
N ALA A 320 0.14 -11.61 4.21
CA ALA A 320 0.04 -11.31 2.79
C ALA A 320 -0.75 -10.01 2.57
N GLU A 321 -0.55 -9.39 1.40
CA GLU A 321 -1.31 -8.22 0.99
C GLU A 321 -1.68 -8.25 -0.49
N ILE A 322 -2.86 -7.73 -0.81
CA ILE A 322 -3.23 -7.36 -2.19
C ILE A 322 -2.55 -6.06 -2.59
N GLY A 323 -2.28 -5.18 -1.64
CA GLY A 323 -1.59 -3.90 -1.80
C GLY A 323 -1.87 -2.96 -0.66
N ILE A 324 -1.39 -1.72 -0.82
CA ILE A 324 -1.48 -0.71 0.23
C ILE A 324 -2.43 0.38 -0.25
N SER A 325 -3.51 0.57 0.49
CA SER A 325 -4.45 1.64 0.20
C SER A 325 -4.12 2.89 1.01
N ASN A 326 -4.09 4.04 0.34
CA ASN A 326 -4.00 5.34 1.00
C ASN A 326 -5.35 6.06 1.09
N GLN A 327 -6.43 5.47 0.54
CA GLN A 327 -7.77 6.03 0.63
C GLN A 327 -8.32 5.94 2.05
N LYS A 328 -9.29 6.79 2.37
CA LYS A 328 -9.89 6.82 3.71
C LYS A 328 -11.00 5.80 3.92
N LEU A 329 -11.71 5.41 2.86
CA LEU A 329 -12.89 4.57 2.96
C LEU A 329 -12.52 3.08 2.99
N HIS A 330 -13.14 2.34 3.91
CA HIS A 330 -13.05 0.89 4.08
C HIS A 330 -11.70 0.37 4.60
N ALA A 331 -10.69 0.28 3.74
CA ALA A 331 -9.37 -0.25 4.07
C ALA A 331 -8.31 0.82 3.79
N ARG A 332 -7.42 1.03 4.76
CA ARG A 332 -6.31 1.99 4.69
C ARG A 332 -5.08 1.35 5.30
N GLY A 333 -3.96 1.39 4.59
CA GLY A 333 -2.75 0.62 4.88
C GLY A 333 -2.69 -0.69 4.08
N PRO A 334 -1.83 -1.64 4.50
CA PRO A 334 -1.76 -2.96 3.90
C PRO A 334 -3.12 -3.67 3.92
N MET A 335 -3.50 -4.25 2.79
CA MET A 335 -4.78 -4.93 2.61
C MET A 335 -4.59 -6.44 2.59
N GLY A 336 -4.74 -7.06 3.76
CA GLY A 336 -4.72 -8.51 3.94
C GLY A 336 -6.11 -9.15 3.81
N LEU A 337 -6.28 -10.33 4.42
CA LEU A 337 -7.53 -11.09 4.36
C LEU A 337 -8.72 -10.32 4.96
N GLU A 338 -8.54 -9.70 6.13
CA GLU A 338 -9.59 -8.96 6.84
C GLU A 338 -10.12 -7.77 6.02
N GLN A 339 -9.23 -7.08 5.30
CA GLN A 339 -9.60 -5.94 4.45
C GLN A 339 -10.43 -6.38 3.23
N MET A 340 -10.43 -7.68 2.88
CA MET A 340 -11.28 -8.26 1.84
C MET A 340 -12.64 -8.76 2.37
N THR A 341 -13.06 -8.28 3.54
CA THR A 341 -14.38 -8.58 4.12
C THR A 341 -15.20 -7.31 4.32
N THR A 342 -16.51 -7.46 4.39
CA THR A 342 -17.45 -6.45 4.88
C THR A 342 -18.20 -7.00 6.10
N THR A 343 -19.28 -6.35 6.52
CA THR A 343 -20.01 -6.75 7.72
C THR A 343 -21.51 -6.92 7.49
N SER A 344 -22.11 -7.85 8.22
CA SER A 344 -23.56 -8.05 8.28
C SER A 344 -24.07 -7.93 9.70
N TRP A 345 -25.25 -7.32 9.87
CA TRP A 345 -25.96 -7.28 11.15
C TRP A 345 -26.96 -8.43 11.24
N ILE A 346 -26.80 -9.25 12.27
CA ILE A 346 -27.75 -10.28 12.65
C ILE A 346 -28.57 -9.76 13.83
N VAL A 347 -29.89 -9.69 13.65
CA VAL A 347 -30.83 -9.25 14.69
C VAL A 347 -31.71 -10.42 15.09
N ARG A 348 -31.59 -10.86 16.34
CA ARG A 348 -32.43 -11.92 16.91
C ARG A 348 -33.45 -11.30 17.85
N GLY A 349 -34.73 -11.55 17.57
CA GLY A 349 -35.85 -11.13 18.38
C GLY A 349 -36.71 -12.31 18.82
N ASP A 350 -37.73 -11.96 19.59
CA ASP A 350 -38.79 -12.83 20.12
C ASP A 350 -40.17 -12.18 19.82
N GLY A 351 -40.32 -11.66 18.60
CA GLY A 351 -41.56 -11.01 18.15
C GLY A 351 -41.66 -9.50 18.40
N GLN A 352 -40.56 -8.80 18.68
CA GLN A 352 -40.56 -7.34 18.80
C GLN A 352 -41.01 -6.68 17.49
N ILE A 353 -41.94 -5.73 17.59
CA ILE A 353 -42.39 -4.88 16.47
C ILE A 353 -41.98 -3.42 16.70
N ARG A 354 -41.78 -2.65 15.62
CA ARG A 354 -41.62 -1.19 15.67
C ARG A 354 -43.01 -0.55 15.57
N LYS A 355 -43.36 0.31 16.52
CA LYS A 355 -44.60 1.09 16.50
C LYS A 355 -44.45 2.36 15.68
#